data_AF-A0A2Y9B443-F1
#
_entry.id   AF-A0A2Y9B443-F1
#
_cell.length_a   1.000
_cell.length_b   1.000
_cell.length_c   1.000
_cell.angle_alpha   90.00
_cell.angle_beta   90.00
_cell.angle_gamma   90.00
#
_symmetry.space_group_name_H-M   'P 1'
#
loop_
_entity.id
_entity.type
_entity.pdbx_description
1 polymer ?
#
loop_
_entity_poly.entity_id
_entity_poly.type
_entity_poly.pdbx_seq_one_letter_code
_entity_poly.pdbx_strand_id
1 'polypeptide(L)'
;MLQALSGGAPADIASLVRALSGPALEGDLTGDWKCRVMKLGGLTPLTVYTFFRCRVTETADGNLLLEKLSGSQLTRGRIVPSEGSLVYLGVGYIAGAEPITYEAYHAGDIPASAGQVTSDVGFVELISDRRARVLFPAPMLESDFDVLELTR
;
A
#
# COMPACT_ATOMS: atom_id res chain seq x y z
N MET A 1 0.97 -11.00 -12.56
CA MET A 1 -0.24 -10.57 -13.31
C MET A 1 -0.95 -11.72 -14.02
N LEU A 2 -0.30 -12.44 -14.95
CA LEU A 2 -0.95 -13.55 -15.68
C LEU A 2 -1.52 -14.64 -14.76
N GLN A 3 -0.75 -15.06 -13.75
CA GLN A 3 -1.19 -16.05 -12.76
C GLN A 3 -2.46 -15.60 -12.03
N ALA A 4 -2.52 -14.33 -11.58
CA ALA A 4 -3.69 -13.78 -10.91
C ALA A 4 -4.94 -13.79 -11.80
N LEU A 5 -4.79 -13.43 -13.08
CA LEU A 5 -5.90 -13.37 -14.03
C LEU A 5 -6.36 -14.76 -14.48
N SER A 6 -5.49 -15.77 -14.48
CA SER A 6 -5.85 -17.14 -14.88
C SER A 6 -6.35 -18.01 -13.73
N GLY A 7 -5.92 -17.74 -12.50
CA GLY A 7 -6.21 -18.58 -11.33
C GLY A 7 -7.06 -17.93 -10.23
N GLY A 8 -7.35 -16.63 -10.33
CA GLY A 8 -8.20 -15.92 -9.36
C GLY A 8 -9.69 -16.26 -9.50
N ALA A 9 -10.44 -16.12 -8.39
CA ALA A 9 -11.90 -16.21 -8.45
C ALA A 9 -12.48 -15.06 -9.30
N PRO A 10 -13.57 -15.27 -10.08
CA PRO A 10 -14.10 -14.23 -10.97
C PRO A 10 -14.42 -12.89 -10.28
N ALA A 11 -14.96 -12.92 -9.05
CA ALA A 11 -15.27 -11.71 -8.28
C ALA A 11 -14.00 -10.95 -7.83
N ASP A 12 -12.93 -11.69 -7.51
CA ASP A 12 -11.64 -11.12 -7.11
C ASP A 12 -10.92 -10.53 -8.32
N ILE A 13 -10.97 -11.20 -9.48
CA ILE A 13 -10.47 -10.65 -10.74
C ILE A 13 -11.21 -9.36 -11.08
N ALA A 14 -12.54 -9.32 -10.95
CA ALA A 14 -13.31 -8.10 -11.21
C ALA A 14 -12.93 -6.96 -10.24
N SER A 15 -12.65 -7.27 -8.97
CA SER A 15 -12.12 -6.31 -8.00
C SER A 15 -10.74 -5.79 -8.41
N LEU A 16 -9.83 -6.67 -8.82
CA LEU A 16 -8.50 -6.31 -9.27
C LEU A 16 -8.53 -5.43 -10.52
N VAL A 17 -9.31 -5.82 -11.53
CA VAL A 17 -9.49 -5.04 -12.76
C VAL A 17 -9.97 -3.63 -12.42
N ARG A 18 -10.93 -3.50 -11.49
CA ARG A 18 -11.41 -2.18 -11.05
C ARG A 18 -10.29 -1.37 -10.39
N ALA A 19 -9.53 -1.95 -9.47
CA ALA A 19 -8.42 -1.27 -8.80
C ALA A 19 -7.34 -0.78 -9.79
N LEU A 20 -7.03 -1.59 -10.81
CA LEU A 20 -6.05 -1.28 -11.85
C LEU A 20 -6.58 -0.39 -12.98
N SER A 21 -7.89 -0.17 -13.08
CA SER A 21 -8.47 0.64 -14.16
C SER A 21 -8.31 2.14 -13.92
N GLY A 22 -8.00 2.87 -14.99
CA GLY A 22 -7.92 4.34 -15.01
C GLY A 22 -6.48 4.86 -14.98
N PRO A 23 -6.25 6.06 -15.53
CA PRO A 23 -4.92 6.69 -15.53
C PRO A 23 -4.60 7.29 -14.16
N ALA A 24 -3.31 7.49 -13.89
CA ALA A 24 -2.86 8.36 -12.81
C ALA A 24 -3.19 9.83 -13.14
N LEU A 25 -3.64 10.57 -12.13
CA LEU A 25 -4.01 11.97 -12.19
C LEU A 25 -3.25 12.76 -11.12
N GLU A 26 -3.13 14.06 -11.34
CA GLU A 26 -2.74 15.00 -10.30
C GLU A 26 -3.94 15.33 -9.40
N GLY A 27 -3.67 15.58 -8.11
CA GLY A 27 -4.70 16.02 -7.17
C GLY A 27 -4.34 15.78 -5.71
N ASP A 28 -5.31 16.05 -4.85
CA ASP A 28 -5.17 15.94 -3.40
C ASP A 28 -5.50 14.51 -2.93
N LEU A 29 -4.52 13.87 -2.29
CA LEU A 29 -4.65 12.53 -1.69
C LEU A 29 -5.08 12.60 -0.22
N THR A 30 -5.08 13.76 0.42
CA THR A 30 -5.34 13.90 1.86
C THR A 30 -6.75 13.46 2.25
N GLY A 31 -6.89 12.98 3.48
CA GLY A 31 -8.15 12.59 4.08
C GLY A 31 -8.24 11.12 4.48
N ASP A 32 -9.45 10.73 4.88
CA ASP A 32 -9.77 9.36 5.30
C ASP A 32 -10.13 8.49 4.10
N TRP A 33 -9.62 7.26 4.10
CA TRP A 33 -9.79 6.28 3.03
C TRP A 33 -10.23 4.94 3.60
N LYS A 34 -11.01 4.18 2.83
CA LYS A 34 -11.08 2.72 2.95
C LYS A 34 -9.98 2.14 2.08
N CYS A 35 -9.27 1.13 2.58
CA CYS A 35 -8.19 0.51 1.82
C CYS A 35 -8.20 -1.01 1.94
N ARG A 36 -7.77 -1.72 0.90
CA ARG A 36 -7.56 -3.17 0.95
C ARG A 36 -6.34 -3.55 0.12
N VAL A 37 -5.66 -4.60 0.57
CA VAL A 37 -4.54 -5.19 -0.18
C VAL A 37 -5.10 -6.26 -1.13
N MET A 38 -4.52 -6.33 -2.32
CA MET A 38 -4.68 -7.42 -3.26
C MET A 38 -3.29 -7.99 -3.53
N LYS A 39 -3.09 -9.27 -3.21
CA LYS A 39 -1.84 -9.99 -3.43
C LYS A 39 -1.94 -10.78 -4.71
N LEU A 40 -1.06 -10.49 -5.67
CA LEU A 40 -1.03 -11.13 -6.99
C LEU A 40 0.18 -12.04 -7.09
N GLY A 41 -0.06 -13.32 -7.36
CA GLY A 41 1.00 -14.33 -7.47
C GLY A 41 1.67 -14.67 -6.14
N GLY A 42 2.80 -15.36 -6.22
CA GLY A 42 3.45 -15.99 -5.07
C GLY A 42 2.69 -17.22 -4.55
N LEU A 43 2.31 -17.21 -3.27
CA LEU A 43 1.66 -18.36 -2.61
C LEU A 43 0.31 -18.75 -3.22
N THR A 44 -0.44 -17.76 -3.70
CA THR A 44 -1.76 -17.96 -4.32
C THR A 44 -1.83 -17.16 -5.61
N PRO A 45 -2.67 -17.55 -6.59
CA PRO A 45 -2.82 -16.77 -7.81
C PRO A 45 -3.25 -15.33 -7.55
N LEU A 46 -4.28 -15.15 -6.72
CA LEU A 46 -4.83 -13.86 -6.32
C LEU A 46 -5.50 -14.00 -4.96
N THR A 47 -5.14 -13.13 -4.01
CA THR A 47 -5.86 -12.97 -2.73
C THR A 47 -6.33 -11.52 -2.62
N VAL A 48 -7.64 -11.32 -2.42
CA VAL A 48 -8.24 -9.99 -2.22
C VAL A 48 -8.76 -9.87 -0.80
N TYR A 49 -8.18 -8.96 -0.02
CA TYR A 49 -8.59 -8.75 1.37
C TYR A 49 -9.84 -7.87 1.48
N THR A 50 -10.46 -7.91 2.67
CA THR A 50 -11.51 -6.96 3.04
C THR A 50 -10.98 -5.53 3.17
N PHE A 51 -11.89 -4.55 3.29
CA PHE A 51 -11.54 -3.16 3.53
C PHE A 51 -11.17 -2.88 4.99
N PHE A 52 -10.16 -2.04 5.15
CA PHE A 52 -9.64 -1.47 6.39
C PHE A 52 -9.67 0.06 6.32
N ARG A 53 -9.35 0.71 7.43
CA ARG A 53 -9.23 2.17 7.48
C ARG A 53 -7.82 2.56 7.10
N CYS A 54 -7.68 3.54 6.23
CA CYS A 54 -6.42 4.22 5.92
C CYS A 54 -6.62 5.74 6.05
N ARG A 55 -5.53 6.47 6.19
CA ARG A 55 -5.52 7.93 6.21
C ARG A 55 -4.29 8.45 5.49
N VAL A 56 -4.47 9.55 4.76
CA VAL A 56 -3.36 10.34 4.21
C VAL A 56 -3.39 11.71 4.88
N THR A 57 -2.27 12.13 5.47
CA THR A 57 -2.10 13.45 6.08
C THR A 57 -0.91 14.18 5.49
N GLU A 58 -0.99 15.51 5.42
CA GLU A 58 0.19 16.34 5.18
C GLU A 58 1.10 16.35 6.42
N THR A 59 2.41 16.26 6.21
CA THR A 59 3.43 16.35 7.25
C THR A 59 4.02 17.76 7.32
N ALA A 60 4.68 18.10 8.43
CA ALA A 60 5.19 19.46 8.66
C ALA A 60 6.23 19.94 7.63
N ASP A 61 6.88 19.00 6.94
CA ASP A 61 7.84 19.22 5.85
C ASP A 61 7.18 19.25 4.46
N GLY A 62 5.85 19.29 4.38
CA GLY A 62 5.09 19.39 3.12
C GLY A 62 5.00 18.08 2.32
N ASN A 63 5.45 16.96 2.88
CA ASN A 63 5.22 15.64 2.31
C ASN A 63 3.85 15.10 2.73
N LEU A 64 3.45 13.95 2.16
CA LEU A 64 2.28 13.22 2.63
C LEU A 64 2.70 11.99 3.42
N LEU A 65 1.90 11.58 4.40
CA LEU A 65 2.03 10.36 5.15
C LEU A 65 0.79 9.50 4.93
N LEU A 66 0.97 8.27 4.45
CA LEU A 66 -0.08 7.26 4.35
C LEU A 66 0.05 6.24 5.49
N GLU A 67 -1.07 6.02 6.18
CA GLU A 67 -1.18 5.07 7.29
C GLU A 67 -2.37 4.14 7.08
N LYS A 68 -2.14 2.84 7.25
CA LYS A 68 -3.20 1.85 7.47
C LYS A 68 -3.49 1.75 8.96
N LEU A 69 -4.73 2.03 9.34
CA LEU A 69 -5.17 2.27 10.72
C LEU A 69 -5.96 1.11 11.35
N SER A 70 -6.19 0.02 10.62
CA SER A 70 -6.88 -1.16 11.16
C SER A 70 -6.45 -2.45 10.47
N GLY A 71 -6.73 -3.59 11.11
CA GLY A 71 -6.28 -4.92 10.69
C GLY A 71 -5.06 -5.40 11.47
N SER A 72 -4.62 -6.63 11.22
CA SER A 72 -3.48 -7.25 11.91
C SER A 72 -2.12 -6.81 11.35
N GLN A 73 -2.06 -6.55 10.06
CA GLN A 73 -0.89 -6.02 9.37
C GLN A 73 -1.17 -4.56 9.00
N LEU A 74 -0.31 -3.66 9.46
CA LEU A 74 -0.38 -2.23 9.23
C LEU A 74 0.80 -1.82 8.35
N THR A 75 0.68 -0.66 7.72
CA THR A 75 1.76 -0.07 6.94
C THR A 75 1.73 1.44 7.15
N ARG A 76 2.90 2.07 7.21
CA ARG A 76 3.09 3.51 7.41
C ARG A 76 4.27 4.00 6.60
N GLY A 77 4.08 5.06 5.84
CA GLY A 77 5.14 5.58 4.98
C GLY A 77 4.85 6.95 4.40
N ARG A 78 5.94 7.64 4.01
CA ARG A 78 5.86 8.94 3.35
C ARG A 78 5.57 8.73 1.87
N ILE A 79 4.82 9.64 1.27
CA ILE A 79 4.66 9.74 -0.18
C ILE A 79 5.47 10.95 -0.62
N VAL A 80 6.41 10.70 -1.54
CA VAL A 80 7.37 11.69 -2.02
C VAL A 80 7.33 11.75 -3.55
N PRO A 81 7.55 12.93 -4.16
CA PRO A 81 7.72 13.02 -5.61
C PRO A 81 9.07 12.40 -6.03
N SER A 82 9.06 11.63 -7.13
CA SER A 82 10.26 11.05 -7.73
C SER A 82 10.04 10.86 -9.23
N GLU A 83 10.89 11.48 -10.06
CA GLU A 83 10.91 11.32 -11.52
C GLU A 83 9.51 11.46 -12.20
N GLY A 84 8.70 12.41 -11.76
CA GLY A 84 7.35 12.65 -12.30
C GLY A 84 6.27 11.68 -11.80
N SER A 85 6.61 10.82 -10.84
CA SER A 85 5.69 9.93 -10.13
C SER A 85 5.63 10.28 -8.64
N LEU A 86 4.62 9.75 -7.94
CA LEU A 86 4.61 9.71 -6.47
C LEU A 86 5.08 8.32 -6.02
N VAL A 87 5.99 8.29 -5.05
CA VAL A 87 6.57 7.07 -4.49
C VAL A 87 6.24 6.99 -3.01
N TYR A 88 5.70 5.86 -2.60
CA TYR A 88 5.51 5.48 -1.21
C TYR A 88 6.79 4.83 -0.68
N LEU A 89 7.32 5.40 0.41
CA LEU A 89 8.46 4.88 1.17
C LEU A 89 7.97 4.57 2.58
N GLY A 90 7.69 3.30 2.85
CA GLY A 90 7.09 2.90 4.10
C GLY A 90 7.54 1.55 4.62
N VAL A 91 6.98 1.21 5.77
CA VAL A 91 7.24 -0.06 6.44
C VAL A 91 5.95 -0.77 6.79
N GLY A 92 5.94 -2.08 6.62
CA GLY A 92 4.91 -2.98 7.10
C GLY A 92 5.25 -3.50 8.50
N TYR A 93 4.25 -3.61 9.38
CA TYR A 93 4.43 -4.10 10.76
C TYR A 93 3.13 -4.70 11.32
N ILE A 94 3.25 -5.44 12.42
CA ILE A 94 2.11 -6.07 13.09
C ILE A 94 1.43 -5.08 14.04
N ALA A 95 0.10 -5.07 14.06
CA ALA A 95 -0.69 -4.22 14.95
C ALA A 95 -0.31 -4.46 16.42
N GLY A 96 -0.11 -3.36 17.16
CA GLY A 96 0.37 -3.37 18.55
C GLY A 96 1.88 -3.21 18.69
N ALA A 97 2.65 -3.31 17.61
CA ALA A 97 4.06 -2.89 17.60
C ALA A 97 4.18 -1.37 17.52
N GLU A 98 5.29 -0.84 18.07
CA GLU A 98 5.65 0.56 17.89
C GLU A 98 6.06 0.80 16.42
N PRO A 99 5.41 1.71 15.69
CA PRO A 99 5.76 1.97 14.31
C PRO A 99 7.11 2.68 14.20
N ILE A 100 7.99 2.17 13.34
CA ILE A 100 9.22 2.86 12.95
C ILE A 100 9.05 3.58 11.61
N THR A 101 10.01 4.43 11.26
CA THR A 101 10.04 5.06 9.94
C THR A 101 10.83 4.22 8.94
N TYR A 102 10.62 4.49 7.65
CA TYR A 102 11.40 3.88 6.56
C TYR A 102 12.91 4.16 6.72
N GLU A 103 13.28 5.37 7.13
CA GLU A 103 14.68 5.77 7.35
C GLU A 103 15.30 4.98 8.50
N ALA A 104 14.59 4.82 9.61
CA ALA A 104 15.05 4.02 10.75
C ALA A 104 15.27 2.55 10.36
N TYR A 105 14.35 1.97 9.57
CA TYR A 105 14.51 0.61 9.04
C TYR A 105 15.80 0.48 8.22
N HIS A 106 16.05 1.42 7.30
CA HIS A 106 17.23 1.37 6.43
C HIS A 106 18.55 1.78 7.12
N ALA A 107 18.47 2.52 8.22
CA ALA A 107 19.61 2.79 9.10
C ALA A 107 19.99 1.58 9.98
N GLY A 108 19.11 0.58 10.08
CA GLY A 108 19.27 -0.55 10.99
C GLY A 108 18.84 -0.24 12.44
N ASP A 109 18.18 0.90 12.66
CA ASP A 109 17.67 1.36 13.95
C ASP A 109 16.32 0.72 14.28
N ILE A 110 16.26 -0.61 14.22
CA ILE A 110 15.03 -1.39 14.46
C ILE A 110 15.04 -1.85 15.93
N PRO A 111 14.22 -1.23 16.81
CA PRO A 111 14.15 -1.65 18.20
C PRO A 111 13.52 -3.05 18.30
N ALA A 112 13.93 -3.84 19.29
CA ALA A 112 13.39 -5.19 19.49
C ALA A 112 11.85 -5.20 19.67
N SER A 113 11.27 -4.10 20.17
CA SER A 113 9.83 -3.92 20.33
C SER A 113 9.06 -3.75 19.01
N ALA A 114 9.72 -3.43 17.90
CA ALA A 114 9.07 -3.31 16.59
C ALA A 114 8.66 -4.68 16.01
N GLY A 115 9.22 -5.78 16.53
CA GLY A 115 8.93 -7.12 16.05
C GLY A 115 9.35 -7.31 14.60
N GLN A 116 8.52 -7.99 13.82
CA GLN A 116 8.74 -8.15 12.38
C GLN A 116 8.35 -6.87 11.64
N VAL A 117 9.31 -6.30 10.92
CA VAL A 117 9.13 -5.12 10.07
C VAL A 117 9.57 -5.45 8.64
N THR A 118 8.87 -4.93 7.64
CA THR A 118 9.24 -5.02 6.22
C THR A 118 9.43 -3.66 5.61
N SER A 119 10.28 -3.57 4.60
CA SER A 119 10.37 -2.40 3.71
C SER A 119 9.34 -2.55 2.59
N ASP A 120 8.45 -1.57 2.49
CA ASP A 120 7.37 -1.52 1.50
C ASP A 120 7.56 -0.26 0.64
N VAL A 121 7.96 -0.46 -0.61
CA VAL A 121 8.16 0.62 -1.59
C VAL A 121 7.23 0.43 -2.77
N GLY A 122 6.53 1.50 -3.16
CA GLY A 122 5.55 1.42 -4.25
C GLY A 122 5.26 2.75 -4.94
N PHE A 123 4.58 2.67 -6.08
CA PHE A 123 4.10 3.85 -6.81
C PHE A 123 2.71 4.22 -6.35
N VAL A 124 2.48 5.50 -6.08
CA VAL A 124 1.18 6.03 -5.68
C VAL A 124 0.53 6.70 -6.87
N GLU A 125 -0.72 6.32 -7.14
CA GLU A 125 -1.51 6.90 -8.22
C GLU A 125 -2.88 7.31 -7.69
N LEU A 126 -3.20 8.60 -7.79
CA LEU A 126 -4.58 9.08 -7.68
C LEU A 126 -5.27 8.79 -9.02
N ILE A 127 -6.43 8.14 -8.99
CA ILE A 127 -7.18 7.74 -10.21
C ILE A 127 -8.40 8.62 -10.41
N SER A 128 -9.00 9.05 -9.30
CA SER A 128 -10.05 10.05 -9.25
C SER A 128 -10.03 10.64 -7.85
N ASP A 129 -10.80 11.69 -7.65
CA ASP A 129 -11.08 12.22 -6.32
C ASP A 129 -11.43 11.07 -5.34
N ARG A 130 -12.25 10.08 -5.74
CA ARG A 130 -12.67 8.96 -4.88
C ARG A 130 -11.85 7.67 -4.92
N ARG A 131 -10.74 7.63 -5.67
CA ARG A 131 -9.99 6.39 -5.90
C ARG A 131 -8.51 6.66 -6.04
N ALA A 132 -7.70 5.90 -5.31
CA ALA A 132 -6.25 5.88 -5.47
C ALA A 132 -5.73 4.45 -5.31
N ARG A 133 -4.45 4.25 -5.59
CA ARG A 133 -3.78 2.97 -5.33
C ARG A 133 -2.31 3.18 -5.01
N VAL A 134 -1.75 2.23 -4.27
CA VAL A 134 -0.30 2.01 -4.20
C VAL A 134 0.01 0.69 -4.89
N LEU A 135 0.95 0.72 -5.83
CA LEU A 135 1.45 -0.42 -6.58
C LEU A 135 2.79 -0.84 -6.01
N PHE A 136 2.87 -2.03 -5.42
CA PHE A 136 4.10 -2.59 -4.86
C PHE A 136 4.67 -3.64 -5.82
N PRO A 137 5.74 -3.33 -6.59
CA PRO A 137 6.21 -4.21 -7.65
C PRO A 137 6.92 -5.47 -7.18
N ALA A 138 7.43 -5.46 -5.94
CA ALA A 138 8.17 -6.56 -5.34
C ALA A 138 8.02 -6.49 -3.80
N PRO A 139 6.83 -6.79 -3.25
CA PRO A 139 6.62 -6.77 -1.81
C PRO A 139 7.49 -7.85 -1.14
N MET A 140 7.94 -7.61 0.08
CA MET A 140 8.81 -8.58 0.78
C MET A 140 8.11 -9.88 1.17
N LEU A 141 6.77 -9.91 1.19
CA LEU A 141 5.98 -11.01 1.77
C LEU A 141 4.99 -11.61 0.78
N GLU A 142 5.07 -12.93 0.63
CA GLU A 142 4.04 -13.87 0.14
C GLU A 142 3.58 -13.76 -1.33
N SER A 143 3.81 -12.62 -1.98
CA SER A 143 3.30 -12.30 -3.31
C SER A 143 4.36 -11.68 -4.22
N ASP A 144 4.11 -11.75 -5.53
CA ASP A 144 5.00 -11.17 -6.53
C ASP A 144 4.69 -9.69 -6.77
N PHE A 145 3.46 -9.26 -6.47
CA PHE A 145 2.99 -7.90 -6.65
C PHE A 145 1.79 -7.62 -5.74
N ASP A 146 1.79 -6.46 -5.06
CA ASP A 146 0.65 -6.03 -4.25
C ASP A 146 0.02 -4.75 -4.79
N VAL A 147 -1.31 -4.67 -4.68
CA VAL A 147 -2.05 -3.42 -4.84
C VAL A 147 -2.68 -3.07 -3.51
N LEU A 148 -2.36 -1.92 -2.94
CA LEU A 148 -3.18 -1.30 -1.90
C LEU A 148 -4.19 -0.39 -2.60
N GLU A 149 -5.42 -0.85 -2.76
CA GLU A 149 -6.52 -0.04 -3.28
C GLU A 149 -6.99 0.92 -2.20
N LEU A 150 -7.22 2.20 -2.55
CA LEU A 150 -7.85 3.20 -1.71
C LEU A 150 -9.14 3.71 -2.35
N THR A 151 -10.22 3.79 -1.56
CA THR A 151 -11.53 4.28 -1.97
C THR A 151 -12.14 5.18 -0.90
N ARG A 152 -12.94 6.17 -1.30
CA ARG A 152 -13.74 7.01 -0.40
C ARG A 152 -15.17 7.16 -0.92
#